data_AF-A0A7W6SR52-F1
#
_entry.id   AF-A0A7W6SR52-F1
#
_cell.length_a   1.000
_cell.length_b   1.000
_cell.length_c   1.000
_cell.angle_alpha   90.00
_cell.angle_beta   90.00
_cell.angle_gamma   90.00
#
_symmetry.space_group_name_H-M   'P 1'
#
loop_
_entity.id
_entity.type
_entity.pdbx_description
1 polymer ?
#
loop_
_entity_poly.entity_id
_entity_poly.type
_entity_poly.pdbx_seq_one_letter_code
_entity_poly.pdbx_strand_id
1 'polypeptide(L)'
;MKALSERRGMTMRAIADELALSAPTTTKIVDRMVQEALVYRAPDPSDRRKVVLFLSEKGAERLAAQSARVNEQETKAEDAYGNEHAEKLRAMLESFIRRME
;
A
#
# COMPACT_ATOMS: atom_id res chain seq x y z
N MET A 1 -2.34 -1.01 -2.19
CA MET A 1 -3.52 -0.31 -1.63
C MET A 1 -3.14 0.65 -0.52
N LYS A 2 -2.25 0.28 0.43
CA LYS A 2 -1.78 1.18 1.50
C LYS A 2 -1.24 2.55 1.00
N ALA A 3 -0.44 2.56 -0.08
CA ALA A 3 0.03 3.81 -0.69
C ALA A 3 -1.11 4.77 -1.13
N LEU A 4 -2.28 4.24 -1.51
CA LEU A 4 -3.45 5.04 -1.91
C LEU A 4 -4.33 5.46 -0.72
N SER A 5 -4.24 4.81 0.45
CA SER A 5 -5.02 5.19 1.63
C SER A 5 -4.45 6.42 2.35
N GLU A 6 -3.16 6.68 2.19
CA GLU A 6 -2.46 7.77 2.88
C GLU A 6 -2.46 9.10 2.08
N ARG A 7 -2.94 9.10 0.83
CA ARG A 7 -2.85 10.26 -0.09
C ARG A 7 -4.18 10.58 -0.78
N ARG A 8 -4.41 11.88 -1.06
CA ARG A 8 -5.56 12.40 -1.83
C ARG A 8 -5.43 12.13 -3.35
N GLY A 9 -5.18 10.87 -3.70
CA GLY A 9 -4.99 10.41 -5.07
C GLY A 9 -3.53 10.40 -5.53
N MET A 10 -3.15 9.43 -6.36
CA MET A 10 -1.78 9.28 -6.89
C MET A 10 -1.77 9.08 -8.41
N THR A 11 -0.76 9.63 -9.08
CA THR A 11 -0.54 9.36 -10.50
C THR A 11 0.00 7.93 -10.71
N MET A 12 -0.18 7.37 -11.91
CA MET A 12 0.43 6.08 -12.29
C MET A 12 1.94 6.06 -12.07
N ARG A 13 2.62 7.17 -12.41
CA ARG A 13 4.06 7.37 -12.21
C ARG A 13 4.41 7.27 -10.72
N ALA A 14 3.72 8.02 -9.87
CA ALA A 14 3.97 8.00 -8.43
C ALA A 14 3.76 6.61 -7.82
N ILE A 15 2.77 5.84 -8.30
CA ILE A 15 2.56 4.46 -7.84
C ILE A 15 3.69 3.53 -8.31
N ALA A 16 4.14 3.67 -9.56
CA ALA A 16 5.24 2.85 -10.08
C ALA A 16 6.54 3.10 -9.31
N ASP A 17 6.84 4.37 -9.04
CA ASP A 17 8.03 4.79 -8.28
C ASP A 17 7.95 4.27 -6.84
N GLU A 18 6.82 4.46 -6.16
CA GLU A 18 6.60 3.98 -4.76
C GLU A 18 6.72 2.46 -4.63
N LEU A 19 6.23 1.71 -5.62
CA LEU A 19 6.27 0.25 -5.60
C LEU A 19 7.57 -0.32 -6.18
N ALA A 20 8.48 0.54 -6.66
CA ALA A 20 9.68 0.15 -7.42
C ALA A 20 9.36 -0.82 -8.57
N LEU A 21 8.23 -0.61 -9.25
CA LEU A 21 7.75 -1.44 -10.36
C LEU A 21 7.88 -0.74 -11.70
N SER A 22 8.05 -1.52 -12.76
CA SER A 22 7.98 -0.97 -14.11
C SER A 22 6.58 -0.42 -14.42
N ALA A 23 6.50 0.57 -15.30
CA ALA A 23 5.22 1.17 -15.70
C ALA A 23 4.24 0.12 -16.28
N PRO A 24 4.64 -0.82 -17.16
CA PRO A 24 3.73 -1.85 -17.68
C PRO A 24 3.17 -2.77 -16.59
N THR A 25 4.00 -3.18 -15.63
CA THR A 25 3.55 -4.02 -14.51
C THR A 25 2.57 -3.26 -13.62
N THR A 26 2.89 -2.01 -13.29
CA THR A 26 2.02 -1.14 -12.50
C THR A 26 0.66 -0.95 -13.16
N THR A 27 0.62 -0.70 -14.48
CA THR A 27 -0.63 -0.58 -15.25
C THR A 27 -1.47 -1.83 -15.15
N LYS A 28 -0.90 -3.02 -15.37
CA LYS A 28 -1.65 -4.28 -15.26
C LYS A 28 -2.25 -4.50 -13.87
N ILE A 29 -1.48 -4.20 -12.82
CA ILE A 29 -1.95 -4.32 -11.44
C ILE A 29 -3.12 -3.36 -11.19
N VAL A 30 -2.95 -2.09 -11.57
CA VAL A 30 -3.99 -1.06 -11.40
C VAL A 30 -5.24 -1.39 -12.19
N ASP A 31 -5.12 -1.82 -13.45
CA ASP A 31 -6.27 -2.17 -14.29
C ASP A 31 -7.10 -3.28 -13.64
N ARG A 32 -6.45 -4.30 -13.07
CA ARG A 32 -7.13 -5.34 -12.30
C ARG A 32 -7.85 -4.77 -11.07
N MET A 33 -7.21 -3.85 -10.35
CA MET A 33 -7.83 -3.21 -9.18
C MET A 33 -9.04 -2.35 -9.57
N VAL A 34 -9.00 -1.70 -10.74
CA VAL A 34 -10.14 -0.96 -11.30
C VAL A 34 -11.27 -1.92 -11.68
N GLN A 35 -10.95 -3.04 -12.35
CA GLN A 35 -11.94 -4.08 -12.69
C GLN A 35 -12.62 -4.66 -11.44
N GLU A 36 -11.86 -4.84 -10.35
CA GLU A 36 -12.40 -5.30 -9.07
C GLU A 36 -13.12 -4.19 -8.27
N ALA A 37 -13.20 -2.96 -8.82
CA ALA A 37 -13.77 -1.76 -8.20
C ALA A 37 -13.13 -1.38 -6.85
N LEU A 38 -11.84 -1.67 -6.68
CA LEU A 38 -11.06 -1.31 -5.48
C LEU A 38 -10.46 0.09 -5.57
N VAL A 39 -10.23 0.56 -6.80
CA VAL A 39 -9.71 1.89 -7.09
C VAL A 39 -10.43 2.45 -8.31
N TYR A 40 -10.42 3.76 -8.47
CA TYR A 40 -10.96 4.42 -9.64
C TYR A 40 -10.03 5.53 -10.13
N ARG A 41 -10.12 5.83 -11.43
CA ARG A 41 -9.38 6.91 -12.09
C ARG A 41 -10.28 8.14 -12.16
N ALA A 42 -9.75 9.30 -11.81
CA ALA A 42 -10.43 10.58 -12.01
C ALA A 42 -9.42 11.69 -12.35
N PRO A 43 -9.87 12.79 -13.00
CA PRO A 43 -9.03 13.97 -13.19
C PRO A 43 -8.51 14.49 -11.85
N ASP A 44 -7.27 14.95 -11.84
CA ASP A 44 -6.67 15.59 -10.67
C ASP A 44 -7.47 16.87 -10.33
N PRO A 45 -7.89 17.06 -9.06
CA PRO A 45 -8.64 18.24 -8.63
C PRO A 45 -7.90 19.57 -8.86
N SER A 46 -6.56 19.55 -8.88
CA SER A 46 -5.70 20.72 -9.07
C SER A 46 -5.25 20.92 -10.52
N ASP A 47 -5.19 19.85 -11.33
CA ASP A 47 -4.90 19.93 -12.77
C ASP A 47 -5.66 18.85 -13.55
N ARG A 48 -6.82 19.20 -14.10
CA ARG A 48 -7.71 18.26 -14.80
C ARG A 48 -7.09 17.55 -16.01
N ARG A 49 -5.91 17.99 -16.49
CA ARG A 49 -5.16 17.30 -17.55
C ARG A 49 -4.47 16.02 -17.04
N LYS A 50 -4.27 15.92 -15.73
CA LYS A 50 -3.69 14.74 -15.08
C LYS A 50 -4.78 13.80 -14.63
N VAL A 51 -4.51 12.50 -14.74
CA VAL A 51 -5.35 11.45 -14.17
C VAL A 51 -4.65 10.88 -12.94
N VAL A 52 -5.39 10.82 -11.85
CA VAL A 52 -4.95 10.23 -10.59
C VAL A 52 -5.89 9.09 -10.19
N LEU A 53 -5.35 8.17 -9.41
CA LEU A 53 -6.06 7.02 -8.86
C LEU A 53 -6.47 7.30 -7.43
N PHE A 54 -7.69 6.95 -7.10
CA PHE A 54 -8.26 7.05 -5.77
C PHE A 54 -8.68 5.67 -5.28
N LEU A 55 -8.63 5.48 -3.96
CA LEU A 55 -9.20 4.31 -3.33
C LEU A 55 -10.74 4.43 -3.35
N SER A 56 -11.44 3.37 -3.75
CA SER A 56 -12.90 3.31 -3.61
C SER A 56 -13.28 2.97 -2.17
N GLU A 57 -14.56 3.15 -1.82
CA GLU A 57 -15.10 2.70 -0.52
C GLU A 57 -14.89 1.20 -0.33
N LYS A 58 -15.25 0.38 -1.33
CA LYS A 58 -14.96 -1.06 -1.36
C LYS A 58 -13.48 -1.38 -1.18
N GLY A 59 -12.60 -0.58 -1.80
CA GLY A 59 -11.15 -0.72 -1.66
C GLY A 59 -10.68 -0.42 -0.23
N ALA A 60 -11.25 0.61 0.40
CA ALA A 60 -10.96 0.99 1.77
C ALA A 60 -11.42 -0.08 2.77
N GLU A 61 -12.63 -0.62 2.62
CA GLU A 61 -13.15 -1.71 3.44
C GLU A 61 -12.27 -2.96 3.32
N ARG A 62 -11.90 -3.34 2.10
CA ARG A 62 -11.01 -4.49 1.86
C ARG A 62 -9.64 -4.29 2.50
N LEU A 63 -9.08 -3.09 2.39
CA LEU A 63 -7.80 -2.75 3.00
C LEU A 63 -7.87 -2.81 4.53
N ALA A 64 -8.95 -2.31 5.13
CA ALA A 64 -9.17 -2.38 6.57
C ALA A 64 -9.28 -3.83 7.06
N ALA A 65 -10.07 -4.67 6.36
CA ALA A 65 -10.21 -6.09 6.68
C ALA A 65 -8.87 -6.86 6.55
N GLN A 66 -8.05 -6.54 5.54
CA GLN A 66 -6.72 -7.12 5.42
C GLN A 66 -5.78 -6.66 6.55
N SER A 67 -5.79 -5.37 6.88
CA SER A 67 -4.92 -4.81 7.91
C SER A 67 -5.23 -5.40 9.28
N ALA A 68 -6.51 -5.61 9.61
CA ALA A 68 -6.91 -6.30 10.84
C ALA A 68 -6.34 -7.72 10.93
N ARG A 69 -6.36 -8.47 9.82
CA ARG A 69 -5.79 -9.83 9.78
C ARG A 69 -4.27 -9.84 9.91
N VAL A 70 -3.58 -8.87 9.30
CA VAL A 70 -2.12 -8.73 9.43
C VAL A 70 -1.76 -8.42 10.87
N ASN A 71 -2.44 -7.46 11.50
CA ASN A 71 -2.22 -7.13 12.91
C ASN A 71 -2.45 -8.34 13.82
N GLU A 72 -3.52 -9.11 13.59
CA GLU A 72 -3.78 -10.32 14.38
C GLU A 72 -2.65 -11.36 14.24
N GLN A 73 -2.04 -11.47 13.05
CA GLN A 73 -0.91 -12.36 12.82
C GLN A 73 0.39 -11.83 13.45
N GLU A 74 0.64 -10.53 13.40
CA GLU A 74 1.76 -9.88 14.08
C GLU A 74 1.66 -10.09 15.60
N THR A 75 0.51 -9.83 16.21
CA THR A 75 0.30 -10.05 17.65
C THR A 75 0.52 -11.51 18.04
N LYS A 76 0.04 -12.48 17.25
CA LYS A 76 0.30 -13.91 17.52
C LYS A 76 1.77 -14.28 17.40
N ALA A 77 2.50 -13.67 16.48
CA ALA A 77 3.94 -13.87 16.34
C ALA A 77 4.70 -13.24 17.52
N GLU A 78 4.31 -12.04 17.95
CA GLU A 78 4.86 -11.35 19.13
C GLU A 78 4.61 -12.13 20.43
N ASP A 79 3.40 -12.66 20.61
CA ASP A 79 3.03 -13.48 21.77
C ASP A 79 3.81 -14.81 21.80
N ALA A 80 4.03 -15.44 20.63
CA ALA A 80 4.75 -16.70 20.52
C ALA A 80 6.28 -16.55 20.63
N TYR A 81 6.83 -15.42 20.20
CA TYR A 81 8.28 -15.17 20.15
C TYR A 81 8.79 -14.33 21.32
N GLY A 82 7.89 -13.71 22.08
CA GLY A 82 8.19 -12.75 23.15
C GLY A 82 8.31 -11.34 22.60
N ASN A 83 7.51 -10.42 23.14
CA ASN A 83 7.37 -9.04 22.67
C ASN A 83 8.73 -8.30 22.57
N GLU A 84 9.62 -8.52 23.54
CA GLU A 84 10.97 -7.93 23.52
C GLU A 84 11.83 -8.43 22.36
N HIS A 85 11.74 -9.72 22.01
CA HIS A 85 12.50 -10.30 20.90
C HIS A 85 11.95 -9.88 19.54
N ALA A 86 10.62 -9.80 19.41
CA ALA A 86 9.96 -9.32 18.20
C ALA A 86 10.31 -7.84 17.92
N GLU A 87 10.26 -6.99 18.94
CA GLU A 87 10.67 -5.57 18.83
C GLU A 87 12.14 -5.43 18.44
N LYS A 88 13.03 -6.25 19.01
CA LYS A 88 14.46 -6.24 18.66
C LYS A 88 14.70 -6.65 17.20
N LEU A 89 14.01 -7.69 16.73
CA LEU A 89 14.08 -8.13 15.35
C LEU A 89 13.55 -7.06 14.39
N ARG A 90 12.41 -6.42 14.72
CA ARG A 90 11.83 -5.31 13.96
C ARG A 90 12.82 -4.16 13.81
N ALA A 91 13.42 -3.72 14.91
CA ALA A 91 14.43 -2.66 14.90
C ALA A 91 15.66 -3.01 14.04
N MET A 92 16.12 -4.27 14.11
CA MET A 92 17.23 -4.74 13.27
C MET A 92 16.87 -4.71 11.78
N LEU A 93 15.68 -5.19 11.40
CA LEU A 93 15.22 -5.17 10.01
C LEU A 93 15.04 -3.75 9.48
N GLU A 94 14.48 -2.84 10.27
CA GLU A 94 14.37 -1.42 9.86
C GLU A 94 15.74 -0.75 9.69
N SER A 95 16.73 -1.11 10.52
CA SER A 95 18.09 -0.60 10.37
C SER A 95 18.78 -1.14 9.11
N PHE A 96 18.45 -2.38 8.72
CA PHE A 96 18.99 -3.03 7.53
C PHE A 96 18.40 -2.43 6.26
N ILE A 97 17.07 -2.26 6.21
CA ILE A 97 16.38 -1.65 5.06
C ILE A 97 16.90 -0.24 4.81
N ARG A 98 17.01 0.60 5.85
CA ARG A 98 17.56 1.97 5.75
C ARG A 98 19.00 2.05 5.26
N ARG A 99 19.77 0.96 5.34
CA ARG A 99 21.16 0.90 4.87
C ARG A 99 21.29 0.42 3.42
N MET A 100 20.23 -0.14 2.87
CA MET A 100 20.18 -0.64 1.49
C MET A 100 19.56 0.37 0.52
N GLU A 101 18.81 1.34 1.03
CA GLU A 101 18.35 2.55 0.31
C GLU A 101 19.46 3.61 0.25
#